data_AF-A0A9R0TIY4-F1
#
_entry.id   AF-A0A9R0TIY4-F1
#
_cell.length_a   1.000
_cell.length_b   1.000
_cell.length_c   1.000
_cell.angle_alpha   90.00
_cell.angle_beta   90.00
_cell.angle_gamma   90.00
#
_symmetry.space_group_name_H-M   'P 1'
#
loop_
_entity.id
_entity.type
_entity.pdbx_description
1 polymer ?
#
loop_
_entity_poly.entity_id
_entity_poly.type
_entity_poly.pdbx_seq_one_letter_code
_entity_poly.pdbx_strand_id
1 'polypeptide(L)'
;MGSSSKVVRPEEVLESLKNDGTVDALRMKIMAQLKADEDMKKNTMMMVEQSKVLKTPGAEKKTKRELFDALRQELDGIDVMPPPASTSGAPQEKQTNMAVEEDQKDMEMDASEPSSSSRKRPFSDISVKGAGAIPNGGATYQHDDHEDGN
;
A
#
# COMPACT_ATOMS: atom_id res chain seq x y z
N MET A 1 -28.87 1.11 -44.93
CA MET A 1 -27.76 0.15 -45.09
C MET A 1 -27.47 -0.41 -43.71
N GLY A 2 -27.72 -1.70 -43.48
CA GLY A 2 -27.60 -2.30 -42.15
C GLY A 2 -26.13 -2.54 -41.80
N SER A 3 -25.66 -1.90 -40.73
CA SER A 3 -24.34 -2.19 -40.17
C SER A 3 -24.39 -3.60 -39.57
N SER A 4 -23.82 -4.58 -40.26
CA SER A 4 -23.61 -5.93 -39.73
C SER A 4 -22.80 -5.81 -38.44
N SER A 5 -23.36 -6.20 -37.30
CA SER A 5 -22.65 -6.16 -36.02
C SER A 5 -21.49 -7.15 -36.06
N LYS A 6 -20.30 -6.67 -36.41
CA LYS A 6 -19.07 -7.45 -36.33
C LYS A 6 -18.82 -7.75 -34.86
N VAL A 7 -18.61 -9.03 -34.53
CA VAL A 7 -18.16 -9.42 -33.18
C VAL A 7 -16.81 -8.77 -32.95
N VAL A 8 -16.76 -7.84 -32.00
CA VAL A 8 -15.52 -7.13 -31.63
C VAL A 8 -14.69 -8.06 -30.75
N ARG A 9 -13.43 -8.27 -31.13
CA ARG A 9 -12.51 -9.10 -30.36
C ARG A 9 -11.73 -8.27 -29.33
N PRO A 10 -11.37 -8.82 -28.17
CA PRO A 10 -10.56 -8.11 -27.17
C PRO A 10 -9.25 -7.57 -27.72
N GLU A 11 -8.61 -8.29 -28.65
CA GLU A 11 -7.38 -7.85 -29.30
C GLU A 11 -7.59 -6.60 -30.16
N GLU A 12 -8.72 -6.51 -30.88
CA GLU A 12 -9.07 -5.35 -31.70
C GLU A 12 -9.31 -4.11 -30.83
N VAL A 13 -9.93 -4.28 -29.66
CA VAL A 13 -10.13 -3.20 -28.68
C VAL A 13 -8.79 -2.73 -28.12
N LEU A 14 -7.93 -3.66 -27.70
CA LEU A 14 -6.63 -3.32 -27.13
C LEU A 14 -5.74 -2.60 -28.15
N GLU A 15 -5.74 -3.06 -29.39
CA GLU A 15 -5.01 -2.42 -30.49
C GLU A 15 -5.53 -1.00 -30.75
N SER A 16 -6.86 -0.80 -30.77
CA SER A 16 -7.47 0.53 -30.88
C SER A 16 -7.03 1.46 -29.75
N LEU A 17 -7.11 1.00 -28.50
CA LEU A 17 -6.75 1.80 -27.31
C LEU A 17 -5.26 2.14 -27.22
N LYS A 18 -4.40 1.30 -27.80
CA LYS A 18 -2.97 1.60 -27.95
C LYS A 18 -2.75 2.68 -29.00
N ASN A 19 -3.44 2.60 -30.12
CA ASN A 19 -3.25 3.49 -31.27
C ASN A 19 -3.91 4.86 -31.09
N ASP A 20 -4.98 4.96 -30.30
CA ASP A 20 -5.65 6.23 -29.98
C ASP A 20 -5.00 6.99 -28.80
N GLY A 21 -3.97 6.41 -28.18
CA GLY A 21 -3.23 7.02 -27.07
C GLY A 21 -3.90 6.89 -25.69
N THR A 22 -5.06 6.23 -25.57
CA THR A 22 -5.77 6.06 -24.30
C THR A 22 -4.94 5.28 -23.28
N VAL A 23 -4.24 4.23 -23.72
CA VAL A 23 -3.35 3.44 -22.83
C VAL A 23 -2.20 4.30 -22.32
N ASP A 24 -1.64 5.18 -23.16
CA ASP A 24 -0.60 6.11 -22.75
C ASP A 24 -1.13 7.16 -21.78
N ALA A 25 -2.31 7.73 -22.04
CA ALA A 25 -2.97 8.66 -21.13
C ALA A 25 -3.25 8.03 -19.75
N LEU A 26 -3.68 6.75 -19.74
CA LEU A 26 -3.85 5.98 -18.50
C LEU A 26 -2.52 5.79 -17.78
N ARG A 27 -1.45 5.41 -18.48
CA ARG A 27 -0.10 5.29 -17.91
C ARG A 27 0.35 6.62 -17.29
N MET A 28 0.15 7.74 -17.99
CA MET A 28 0.48 9.08 -17.49
C MET A 28 -0.33 9.44 -16.25
N LYS A 29 -1.63 9.15 -16.22
CA LYS A 29 -2.49 9.41 -15.07
C LYS A 29 -2.05 8.62 -13.83
N ILE A 30 -1.75 7.33 -14.00
CA ILE A 30 -1.23 6.48 -12.91
C ILE A 30 0.10 7.02 -12.40
N MET A 31 1.04 7.35 -13.30
CA MET A 31 2.32 7.94 -12.90
C MET A 31 2.14 9.27 -12.16
N ALA A 32 1.24 10.14 -12.61
CA ALA A 32 0.95 11.41 -11.96
C ALA A 32 0.37 11.21 -10.55
N GLN A 33 -0.57 10.27 -10.39
CA GLN A 33 -1.14 9.92 -9.09
C GLN A 33 -0.08 9.36 -8.14
N LEU A 34 0.73 8.39 -8.58
CA LEU A 34 1.81 7.82 -7.77
C LEU A 34 2.86 8.89 -7.38
N LYS A 35 3.14 9.84 -8.28
CA LYS A 35 4.05 10.97 -8.00
C LYS A 35 3.42 12.01 -7.06
N ALA A 36 2.11 12.10 -6.96
CA ALA A 36 1.44 13.04 -6.07
C ALA A 36 1.13 12.44 -4.68
N ASP A 37 1.17 11.11 -4.56
CA ASP A 37 0.93 10.40 -3.31
C ASP A 37 2.14 10.49 -2.37
N GLU A 38 2.17 11.54 -1.57
CA GLU A 38 3.23 11.77 -0.58
C GLU A 38 3.25 10.74 0.54
N ASP A 39 2.11 10.13 0.88
CA ASP A 39 2.05 9.15 1.97
C ASP A 39 2.62 7.79 1.52
N MET A 40 2.33 7.37 0.28
CA MET A 40 3.00 6.22 -0.33
C MET A 40 4.52 6.43 -0.42
N LYS A 41 4.97 7.63 -0.80
CA LYS A 41 6.41 7.96 -0.83
C LYS A 41 7.05 7.88 0.55
N LYS A 42 6.45 8.51 1.56
CA LYS A 42 6.95 8.47 2.94
C LYS A 42 7.01 7.04 3.45
N ASN A 43 5.95 6.26 3.23
CA ASN A 43 5.93 4.85 3.64
C ASN A 43 7.04 4.05 2.95
N THR A 44 7.21 4.22 1.64
CA THR A 44 8.29 3.56 0.88
C THR A 44 9.67 3.96 1.41
N MET A 45 9.88 5.24 1.72
CA MET A 45 11.13 5.72 2.31
C MET A 45 11.38 5.07 3.68
N MET A 46 10.37 5.04 4.55
CA MET A 46 10.47 4.37 5.86
C MET A 46 10.82 2.88 5.72
N MET A 47 10.22 2.17 4.76
CA MET A 47 10.53 0.75 4.50
C MET A 47 11.98 0.57 4.03
N VAL A 48 12.47 1.45 3.15
CA VAL A 48 13.88 1.45 2.70
C VAL A 48 14.82 1.74 3.86
N GLU A 49 14.52 2.75 4.67
CA GLU A 49 15.30 3.11 5.85
C GLU A 49 15.32 1.98 6.88
N GLN A 50 14.23 1.23 7.06
CA GLN A 50 14.16 0.13 8.02
C GLN A 50 14.72 -1.20 7.49
N SER A 51 15.01 -1.31 6.19
CA SER A 51 15.49 -2.55 5.57
C SER A 51 16.80 -3.04 6.18
N LYS A 52 16.78 -4.27 6.68
CA LYS A 52 17.96 -5.00 7.15
C LYS A 52 18.88 -5.35 5.99
N VAL A 53 18.32 -5.71 4.84
CA VAL A 53 19.08 -6.08 3.65
C VAL A 53 19.94 -4.91 3.17
N LEU A 54 19.36 -3.71 3.08
CA LEU A 54 20.09 -2.51 2.65
C LEU A 54 21.04 -1.97 3.72
N LYS A 55 20.72 -2.12 5.00
CA LYS A 55 21.59 -1.74 6.12
C LYS A 55 22.76 -2.68 6.37
N THR A 56 22.79 -3.85 5.72
CA THR A 56 23.86 -4.83 5.91
C THR A 56 25.16 -4.33 5.27
N PRO A 57 26.30 -4.30 5.99
CA PRO A 57 27.59 -3.93 5.41
C PRO A 57 27.94 -4.82 4.20
N GLY A 58 28.36 -4.20 3.09
CA GLY A 58 28.65 -4.91 1.84
C GLY A 58 27.42 -5.09 0.94
N ALA A 59 26.23 -4.58 1.30
CA ALA A 59 25.07 -4.56 0.42
C ALA A 59 25.37 -3.82 -0.90
N GLU A 60 26.22 -2.80 -0.86
CA GLU A 60 26.68 -2.03 -2.03
C GLU A 60 27.50 -2.86 -3.03
N LYS A 61 28.02 -4.02 -2.61
CA LYS A 61 28.82 -4.93 -3.45
C LYS A 61 27.98 -6.06 -4.07
N LYS A 62 26.72 -6.21 -3.63
CA LYS A 62 25.82 -7.23 -4.16
C LYS A 62 25.30 -6.81 -5.52
N THR A 63 25.00 -7.79 -6.36
CA THR A 63 24.33 -7.55 -7.63
C THR A 63 22.88 -7.11 -7.40
N LYS A 64 22.30 -6.41 -8.38
CA LYS A 64 20.89 -6.03 -8.35
C LYS A 64 19.99 -7.25 -8.09
N ARG A 65 20.28 -8.39 -8.72
CA ARG A 65 19.48 -9.61 -8.53
C ARG A 65 19.51 -10.10 -7.09
N GLU A 66 20.69 -10.22 -6.50
CA GLU A 66 20.84 -10.65 -5.09
C GLU A 66 20.14 -9.70 -4.12
N LEU A 67 20.20 -8.39 -4.39
CA LEU A 67 19.46 -7.40 -3.59
C LEU A 67 17.96 -7.54 -3.75
N PHE A 68 17.44 -7.71 -4.96
CA PHE A 68 16.00 -7.93 -5.20
C PHE A 68 15.50 -9.21 -4.54
N ASP A 69 16.24 -10.31 -4.67
CA ASP A 69 15.87 -11.60 -4.07
C ASP A 69 15.87 -11.50 -2.53
N ALA A 70 16.88 -10.87 -1.94
CA ALA A 70 16.96 -10.66 -0.49
C ALA A 70 15.88 -9.69 0.02
N LEU A 71 15.63 -8.59 -0.68
CA LEU A 71 14.54 -7.65 -0.34
C LEU A 71 13.18 -8.32 -0.45
N ARG A 72 12.97 -9.16 -1.46
CA ARG A 72 11.72 -9.90 -1.62
C ARG A 72 11.48 -10.84 -0.44
N GLN A 73 12.50 -11.57 0.00
CA GLN A 73 12.43 -12.41 1.20
C GLN A 73 12.15 -11.59 2.47
N GLU A 74 12.77 -10.42 2.61
CA GLU A 74 12.51 -9.50 3.72
C GLU A 74 11.05 -9.02 3.74
N LEU A 75 10.49 -8.68 2.57
CA LEU A 75 9.11 -8.21 2.44
C LEU A 75 8.06 -9.33 2.55
N ASP A 76 8.34 -10.51 1.99
CA ASP A 76 7.44 -11.68 2.09
C ASP A 76 7.36 -12.20 3.55
N GLY A 77 8.35 -11.91 4.39
CA GLY A 77 8.32 -12.16 5.84
C GLY A 77 7.47 -11.17 6.64
N ILE A 78 7.02 -10.07 6.03
CA ILE A 78 6.10 -9.08 6.61
C ILE A 78 4.69 -9.49 6.17
N ASP A 79 4.21 -10.64 6.66
CA ASP A 79 2.88 -11.26 6.49
C ASP A 79 1.93 -10.55 5.52
N VAL A 80 2.28 -10.53 4.23
CA VAL A 80 1.39 -10.06 3.16
C VAL A 80 0.58 -11.28 2.77
N MET A 81 -0.65 -11.32 3.30
CA MET A 81 -1.69 -12.33 3.11
C MET A 81 -1.52 -13.16 1.81
N PRO A 82 -1.39 -14.49 1.89
CA PRO A 82 -1.33 -15.32 0.70
C PRO A 82 -2.64 -15.18 -0.09
N PRO A 83 -2.60 -15.24 -1.44
CA PRO A 83 -3.82 -15.23 -2.23
C PRO A 83 -4.72 -16.38 -1.77
N PRO A 84 -6.04 -16.18 -1.64
CA PRO A 84 -6.93 -17.25 -1.21
C PRO A 84 -6.75 -18.43 -2.17
N ALA A 85 -6.38 -19.59 -1.61
CA ALA A 85 -6.29 -20.82 -2.37
C ALA A 85 -7.59 -20.96 -3.17
N SER A 86 -7.47 -20.99 -4.50
CA SER A 86 -8.60 -21.32 -5.35
C SER A 86 -9.07 -22.71 -4.92
N THR A 87 -10.16 -22.75 -4.16
CA THR A 87 -10.83 -23.97 -3.75
C THR A 87 -11.44 -24.56 -5.02
N SER A 88 -10.66 -25.36 -5.74
CA SER A 88 -11.21 -26.45 -6.55
C SER A 88 -11.72 -27.48 -5.56
N GLY A 89 -12.96 -27.29 -5.09
CA GLY A 89 -13.64 -28.23 -4.22
C GLY A 89 -13.96 -29.52 -4.97
N ALA A 90 -13.15 -30.56 -4.75
CA ALA A 90 -13.61 -31.94 -4.79
C ALA A 90 -13.71 -32.40 -3.32
N PRO A 91 -14.87 -32.91 -2.86
CA PRO A 91 -15.02 -33.29 -1.46
C PRO A 91 -14.32 -34.64 -1.23
N GLN A 92 -13.28 -34.64 -0.41
CA GLN A 92 -12.80 -35.88 0.22
C GLN A 92 -13.71 -36.21 1.39
N GLU A 93 -14.32 -37.39 1.32
CA GLU A 93 -15.20 -37.94 2.33
C GLU A 93 -14.46 -38.10 3.66
N LYS A 94 -15.09 -37.57 4.70
CA LYS A 94 -14.69 -37.75 6.10
C LYS A 94 -14.92 -39.20 6.49
N GLN A 95 -13.88 -39.90 6.94
CA GLN A 95 -14.03 -41.04 7.84
C GLN A 95 -13.63 -40.62 9.25
N THR A 96 -14.65 -40.63 10.10
CA THR A 96 -14.65 -40.44 11.54
C THR A 96 -13.87 -41.56 12.23
N ASN A 97 -13.02 -41.23 13.20
CA ASN A 97 -12.70 -42.14 14.30
C ASN A 97 -12.57 -41.32 15.59
N MET A 98 -13.41 -41.68 16.56
CA MET A 98 -13.44 -41.15 17.91
C MET A 98 -12.33 -41.79 18.74
N ALA A 99 -11.64 -41.00 19.57
CA ALA A 99 -11.08 -41.48 20.83
C ALA A 99 -10.93 -40.29 21.79
N VAL A 100 -11.66 -40.41 22.91
CA VAL A 100 -11.58 -39.62 24.13
C VAL A 100 -10.26 -39.89 24.82
N GLU A 101 -9.60 -38.85 25.35
CA GLU A 101 -8.82 -38.99 26.58
C GLU A 101 -8.87 -37.66 27.36
N GLU A 102 -9.33 -37.78 28.60
CA GLU A 102 -9.37 -36.75 29.63
C GLU A 102 -7.95 -36.55 30.18
N ASP A 103 -7.57 -35.31 30.48
CA ASP A 103 -6.82 -35.07 31.73
C ASP A 103 -7.06 -33.63 32.22
N GLN A 104 -7.64 -33.55 33.43
CA GLN A 104 -7.77 -32.33 34.21
C GLN A 104 -6.47 -32.10 34.98
N LYS A 105 -5.90 -30.89 34.92
CA LYS A 105 -5.02 -30.37 35.97
C LYS A 105 -5.15 -28.86 36.10
N ASP A 106 -5.98 -28.51 37.06
CA ASP A 106 -6.03 -27.29 37.84
C ASP A 106 -4.63 -26.87 38.33
N MET A 107 -4.26 -25.61 38.12
CA MET A 107 -3.60 -24.76 39.12
C MET A 107 -3.61 -23.29 38.66
N GLU A 108 -4.38 -22.53 39.41
CA GLU A 108 -4.56 -21.08 39.47
C GLU A 108 -3.29 -20.40 40.01
N MET A 109 -2.64 -19.51 39.24
CA MET A 109 -1.66 -18.55 39.77
C MET A 109 -1.65 -17.23 38.96
N ASP A 110 -2.28 -16.23 39.57
CA ASP A 110 -1.89 -14.81 39.68
C ASP A 110 -1.89 -13.90 38.43
N ALA A 111 -2.90 -13.03 38.39
CA ALA A 111 -3.04 -11.92 37.46
C ALA A 111 -2.40 -10.66 38.05
N SER A 112 -1.28 -10.23 37.47
CA SER A 112 -0.78 -8.86 37.67
C SER A 112 -1.36 -7.94 36.59
N GLU A 113 -2.35 -7.13 36.98
CA GLU A 113 -2.88 -6.01 36.19
C GLU A 113 -1.87 -4.85 36.15
N PRO A 114 -1.56 -4.28 34.97
CA PRO A 114 -1.15 -2.89 34.89
C PRO A 114 -2.39 -1.99 34.75
N SER A 115 -2.66 -1.27 35.83
CA SER A 115 -3.60 -0.15 35.89
C SER A 115 -3.30 0.87 34.78
N SER A 116 -4.28 1.17 33.93
CA SER A 116 -4.41 2.50 33.29
C SER A 116 -5.83 2.77 32.82
N SER A 117 -6.50 3.52 33.68
CA SER A 117 -7.76 4.23 33.53
C SER A 117 -7.91 4.95 32.18
N SER A 118 -8.92 4.57 31.40
CA SER A 118 -9.47 5.38 30.30
C SER A 118 -10.97 5.62 30.55
N ARG A 119 -11.27 6.49 31.52
CA ARG A 119 -12.61 7.08 31.63
C ARG A 119 -12.80 8.05 30.46
N LYS A 120 -13.75 7.70 29.59
CA LYS A 120 -14.27 8.54 28.51
C LYS A 120 -14.64 9.91 29.06
N ARG A 121 -14.08 10.98 28.48
CA ARG A 121 -14.50 12.35 28.75
C ARG A 121 -15.78 12.63 27.94
N PRO A 122 -16.88 13.11 28.56
CA PRO A 122 -18.09 13.47 27.83
C PRO A 122 -17.87 14.75 27.00
N PHE A 123 -18.52 14.81 25.84
CA PHE A 123 -18.50 15.95 24.92
C PHE A 123 -19.28 17.13 25.51
N SER A 124 -18.65 17.96 26.32
CA SER A 124 -19.25 19.24 26.73
C SER A 124 -18.27 20.40 26.91
N ASP A 125 -17.01 20.26 26.50
CA ASP A 125 -16.03 21.37 26.50
C ASP A 125 -15.66 21.80 25.07
N ILE A 126 -16.62 22.38 24.35
CA ILE A 126 -16.33 23.27 23.22
C ILE A 126 -16.25 24.68 23.81
N SER A 127 -15.07 25.09 24.24
CA SER A 127 -14.76 26.51 24.44
C SER A 127 -14.43 27.13 23.10
N VAL A 128 -15.41 27.83 22.52
CA VAL A 128 -15.20 28.87 21.50
C VAL A 128 -14.58 30.09 22.18
N LYS A 129 -13.32 30.37 21.82
CA LYS A 129 -12.60 31.64 22.02
C LYS A 129 -11.32 31.51 21.18
N GLY A 130 -10.97 32.34 20.22
CA GLY A 130 -11.46 33.63 19.77
C GLY A 130 -10.30 34.30 19.04
N ALA A 131 -10.63 35.07 18.00
CA ALA A 131 -9.85 36.17 17.41
C ALA A 131 -8.41 35.91 16.92
N GLY A 132 -8.22 36.01 15.60
CA GLY A 132 -6.91 36.18 14.98
C GLY A 132 -7.00 36.24 13.46
N ALA A 133 -7.38 37.40 12.93
CA ALA A 133 -7.35 37.70 11.50
C ALA A 133 -5.90 37.73 10.98
N ILE A 134 -5.64 37.12 9.82
CA ILE A 134 -4.47 37.46 8.98
C ILE A 134 -4.94 37.57 7.51
N PRO A 135 -4.74 38.72 6.85
CA PRO A 135 -5.14 38.93 5.47
C PRO A 135 -4.06 38.48 4.45
N ASN A 136 -4.57 37.95 3.33
CA ASN A 136 -4.14 38.06 1.94
C ASN A 136 -2.72 38.62 1.65
N GLY A 137 -1.87 37.80 1.03
CA GLY A 137 -0.62 38.21 0.39
C GLY A 137 -0.34 37.34 -0.84
N GLY A 138 -0.74 37.83 -2.01
CA GLY A 138 -0.50 37.19 -3.30
C GLY A 138 0.96 37.35 -3.76
N ALA A 139 1.50 36.28 -4.34
CA ALA A 139 2.82 36.28 -4.98
C ALA A 139 2.75 37.04 -6.31
N THR A 140 3.51 38.12 -6.45
CA THR A 140 3.80 38.71 -7.76
C THR A 140 5.06 38.10 -8.35
N TYR A 141 4.89 37.64 -9.59
CA TYR A 141 5.92 37.23 -10.55
C TYR A 141 7.20 38.08 -10.50
N GLN A 142 8.35 37.43 -10.54
CA GLN A 142 9.52 37.96 -11.24
C GLN A 142 9.99 36.93 -12.26
N HIS A 143 10.03 37.42 -13.48
CA HIS A 143 10.34 36.79 -14.75
C HIS A 143 11.71 37.35 -15.10
N ASP A 144 12.75 36.53 -15.01
CA ASP A 144 14.10 36.91 -15.46
C ASP A 144 14.39 36.13 -16.75
N ASP A 145 14.19 36.80 -17.87
CA ASP A 145 14.78 36.42 -19.15
C ASP A 145 16.27 36.80 -19.11
N HIS A 146 17.14 35.86 -19.49
CA HIS A 146 18.44 36.21 -20.05
C HIS A 146 18.52 35.60 -21.44
N GLU A 147 18.45 36.49 -22.44
CA GLU A 147 18.76 36.18 -23.83
C GLU A 147 20.28 36.09 -24.02
N ASP A 148 20.70 35.04 -24.72
CA ASP A 148 22.01 34.93 -25.35
C ASP A 148 22.14 35.94 -26.50
N GLY A 149 23.31 36.58 -26.65
CA GLY A 149 23.52 37.52 -27.74
C GLY A 149 24.95 38.03 -27.98
N ASN A 150 25.68 37.25 -28.79
CA ASN A 150 26.85 37.58 -29.64
C ASN A 150 28.26 37.68 -29.05
#